data_AF-B1G3H8-F1
#
_entry.id   AF-B1G3H8-F1
#
_cell.length_a   1.000
_cell.length_b   1.000
_cell.length_c   1.000
_cell.angle_alpha   90.00
_cell.angle_beta   90.00
_cell.angle_gamma   90.00
#
_symmetry.space_group_name_H-M   'P 1'
#
loop_
_entity.id
_entity.type
_entity.pdbx_description
1 polymer ?
#
loop_
_entity_poly.entity_id
_entity_poly.type
_entity_poly.pdbx_seq_one_letter_code
_entity_poly.pdbx_strand_id
1 'polypeptide(L)'
;MDQIECVVIGAGVVGLAVARALAARGREVIVLEAAEAIGVGTSSRNSEVIHAGIYYPRGSLKATLCVRGREMLYDYCVERNVPHSRCGKLLVATSNNQIPQLDSIMAKGRDNGVLDLMRITGSEAQALEPVLECVAAVFSPQTGIVDSHQLMLALQGDAERDGVMFAFHSPVEAIEAGNGRFIIKVGGDAPTTISAACVINSAGLHANALARKIRGLDARHVPPLYLARGNYFSISGRAPFSRLIYPMPNEAGLGVHLTIDLGGQARFGPDVEWVDAINYDVDPQRAESFYAAIRAYWPALPDNALQPAYAGIRPKLSGPGEPAADFVIQGPAAHGVRGLVNLFGIESPGLTACLAIAQRVCELSGRA
;
A
#
# COMPACT_ATOMS: atom_id res chain seq x y z
N MET A 1 21.38 19.45 21.54
CA MET A 1 20.31 18.48 21.23
C MET A 1 19.19 19.31 20.65
N ASP A 2 18.95 19.17 19.35
CA ASP A 2 17.92 19.94 18.67
C ASP A 2 16.54 19.56 19.22
N GLN A 3 15.69 20.57 19.41
CA GLN A 3 14.33 20.39 19.90
C GLN A 3 13.37 20.60 18.73
N ILE A 4 12.74 19.51 18.32
CA ILE A 4 11.82 19.48 17.19
C ILE A 4 10.40 19.27 17.72
N GLU A 5 9.41 19.81 17.03
CA GLU A 5 8.02 19.50 17.37
C GLU A 5 7.65 18.05 16.97
N CYS A 6 7.71 17.73 15.68
CA CYS A 6 7.32 16.42 15.13
C CYS A 6 8.48 15.73 14.39
N VAL A 7 8.67 14.44 14.67
CA VAL A 7 9.52 13.56 13.88
C VAL A 7 8.67 12.47 13.22
N VAL A 8 8.78 12.33 11.91
CA VAL A 8 8.18 11.23 11.13
C VAL A 8 9.29 10.28 10.71
N ILE A 9 9.14 8.99 10.99
CA ILE A 9 10.16 7.99 10.71
C ILE A 9 9.76 7.18 9.47
N GLY A 10 10.56 7.26 8.42
CA GLY A 10 10.35 6.67 7.11
C GLY A 10 9.72 7.64 6.11
N ALA A 11 10.32 7.75 4.93
CA ALA A 11 9.92 8.57 3.79
C ALA A 11 9.33 7.72 2.65
N GLY A 12 8.59 6.66 2.99
CA GLY A 12 7.65 6.02 2.06
C GLY A 12 6.41 6.87 1.84
N VAL A 13 5.52 6.48 0.91
CA VAL A 13 4.34 7.27 0.53
C VAL A 13 3.45 7.68 1.71
N VAL A 14 3.34 6.82 2.73
CA VAL A 14 2.57 7.11 3.95
C VAL A 14 3.28 8.14 4.83
N GLY A 15 4.59 8.00 5.04
CA GLY A 15 5.38 8.94 5.82
C GLY A 15 5.41 10.33 5.18
N LEU A 16 5.57 10.39 3.85
CA LEU A 16 5.49 11.64 3.08
C LEU A 16 4.11 12.31 3.20
N ALA A 17 3.03 11.53 3.04
CA ALA A 17 1.67 12.05 3.20
C ALA A 17 1.42 12.58 4.62
N VAL A 18 1.92 11.89 5.64
CA VAL A 18 1.84 12.34 7.05
C VAL A 18 2.63 13.63 7.27
N ALA A 19 3.89 13.69 6.82
CA ALA A 19 4.74 14.86 6.98
C ALA A 19 4.12 16.10 6.33
N ARG A 20 3.66 15.97 5.08
CA ARG A 20 2.88 17.00 4.37
C ARG A 20 1.66 17.44 5.18
N ALA A 21 0.86 16.49 5.67
CA ALA A 21 -0.38 16.81 6.38
C ALA A 21 -0.13 17.50 7.73
N LEU A 22 0.95 17.16 8.44
CA LEU A 22 1.35 17.84 9.67
C LEU A 22 1.84 19.26 9.38
N ALA A 23 2.74 19.42 8.41
CA ALA A 23 3.31 20.72 8.02
C ALA A 23 2.24 21.70 7.52
N ALA A 24 1.29 21.24 6.69
CA ALA A 24 0.14 22.03 6.25
C ALA A 24 -0.77 22.53 7.40
N ARG A 25 -0.63 21.97 8.62
CA ARG A 25 -1.32 22.43 9.84
C ARG A 25 -0.46 23.37 10.70
N GLY A 26 0.68 23.81 10.17
CA GLY A 26 1.64 24.72 10.81
C GLY A 26 2.58 24.02 11.80
N ARG A 27 2.83 22.72 11.64
CA ARG A 27 3.72 21.95 12.52
C ARG A 27 5.15 21.96 12.00
N GLU A 28 6.12 22.07 12.89
CA GLU A 28 7.53 21.82 12.54
C GLU A 28 7.75 20.31 12.42
N VAL A 29 8.24 19.85 11.26
CA VAL A 29 8.41 18.42 10.98
C VAL A 29 9.81 18.13 10.42
N ILE A 30 10.47 17.13 11.00
CA ILE A 30 11.60 16.44 10.39
C ILE A 30 11.19 15.02 10.00
N VAL A 31 11.56 14.60 8.79
CA VAL A 31 11.47 13.21 8.35
C VAL A 31 12.85 12.57 8.43
N LEU A 32 12.94 11.46 9.16
CA LEU A 32 14.15 10.64 9.25
C LEU A 32 13.99 9.40 8.37
N GLU A 33 14.80 9.26 7.32
CA GLU A 33 14.82 8.13 6.41
C GLU A 33 16.17 7.42 6.50
N ALA A 34 16.13 6.09 6.62
CA ALA A 34 17.33 5.27 6.70
C ALA A 34 18.00 5.09 5.32
N ALA A 35 17.21 5.07 4.26
CA ALA A 35 17.66 4.99 2.88
C ALA A 35 18.24 6.31 2.36
N GLU A 36 18.82 6.24 1.18
CA GLU A 36 19.42 7.34 0.42
C GLU A 36 18.40 8.31 -0.18
N ALA A 37 17.15 7.87 -0.33
CA ALA A 37 16.10 8.61 -1.01
C ALA A 37 14.71 8.23 -0.49
N ILE A 38 13.70 9.00 -0.89
CA ILE A 38 12.31 8.69 -0.61
C ILE A 38 11.88 7.38 -1.31
N GLY A 39 10.89 6.69 -0.75
CA GLY A 39 10.15 5.65 -1.48
C GLY A 39 10.88 4.34 -1.79
N VAL A 40 12.14 4.16 -1.36
CA VAL A 40 12.98 2.98 -1.69
C VAL A 40 12.41 1.65 -1.17
N GLY A 41 11.58 1.68 -0.12
CA GLY A 41 10.94 0.50 0.46
C GLY A 41 9.72 -0.02 -0.31
N THR A 42 8.71 -0.53 0.40
CA THR A 42 7.48 -1.10 -0.19
C THR A 42 6.76 -0.13 -1.15
N SER A 43 6.92 1.18 -0.99
CA SER A 43 6.30 2.20 -1.83
C SER A 43 6.77 2.20 -3.28
N SER A 44 7.97 1.70 -3.59
CA SER A 44 8.45 1.49 -4.98
C SER A 44 8.15 0.10 -5.54
N ARG A 45 7.61 -0.81 -4.71
CA ARG A 45 7.46 -2.25 -5.01
C ARG A 45 6.03 -2.73 -4.80
N ASN A 46 5.09 -2.14 -5.54
CA ASN A 46 3.68 -2.49 -5.49
C ASN A 46 3.05 -2.42 -6.90
N SER A 47 1.75 -2.67 -7.01
CA SER A 47 1.04 -2.70 -8.30
C SER A 47 0.58 -1.33 -8.78
N GLU A 48 0.80 -0.27 -8.02
CA GLU A 48 0.41 1.11 -8.35
C GLU A 48 -1.09 1.33 -8.57
N VAL A 49 -1.92 0.39 -8.07
CA VAL A 49 -3.38 0.44 -8.20
C VAL A 49 -4.00 1.43 -7.22
N ILE A 50 -4.84 2.31 -7.74
CA ILE A 50 -5.84 3.06 -6.98
C ILE A 50 -7.06 2.15 -6.79
N HIS A 51 -7.19 1.56 -5.60
CA HIS A 51 -8.24 0.59 -5.30
C HIS A 51 -9.61 1.24 -5.08
N ALA A 52 -10.67 0.61 -5.59
CA ALA A 52 -12.03 1.11 -5.44
C ALA A 52 -12.63 0.95 -4.02
N GLY A 53 -12.09 0.09 -3.15
CA GLY A 53 -12.68 -0.13 -1.80
C GLY A 53 -13.54 -1.39 -1.63
N ILE A 54 -13.44 -2.37 -2.54
CA ILE A 54 -14.49 -3.40 -2.69
C ILE A 54 -14.46 -4.51 -1.61
N TYR A 55 -13.32 -5.19 -1.41
CA TYR A 55 -13.28 -6.49 -0.69
C TYR A 55 -13.05 -6.40 0.81
N TYR A 56 -12.76 -5.21 1.32
CA TYR A 56 -12.30 -5.05 2.69
C TYR A 56 -13.46 -5.30 3.68
N PRO A 57 -13.18 -5.86 4.88
CA PRO A 57 -14.22 -6.05 5.89
C PRO A 57 -14.93 -4.74 6.21
N ARG A 58 -16.26 -4.76 6.27
CA ARG A 58 -17.06 -3.56 6.56
C ARG A 58 -16.63 -2.94 7.88
N GLY A 59 -16.45 -1.61 7.89
CA GLY A 59 -16.03 -0.86 9.09
C GLY A 59 -14.55 -0.95 9.43
N SER A 60 -13.76 -1.75 8.70
CA SER A 60 -12.30 -1.76 8.84
C SER A 60 -11.67 -0.42 8.42
N LEU A 61 -10.48 -0.12 8.95
CA LEU A 61 -9.64 0.98 8.49
C LEU A 61 -9.27 0.80 7.02
N LYS A 62 -8.97 -0.42 6.56
CA LYS A 62 -8.76 -0.70 5.12
C LYS A 62 -9.97 -0.27 4.28
N ALA A 63 -11.20 -0.61 4.67
CA ALA A 63 -12.39 -0.22 3.93
C ALA A 63 -12.59 1.30 3.92
N THR A 64 -12.64 1.90 5.11
CA THR A 64 -13.00 3.32 5.29
C THR A 64 -11.94 4.26 4.71
N LEU A 65 -10.65 3.99 4.95
CA LEU A 65 -9.55 4.81 4.46
C LEU A 65 -9.27 4.60 2.98
N CYS A 66 -9.55 3.42 2.41
CA CYS A 66 -9.40 3.20 0.97
C CYS A 66 -10.42 4.02 0.17
N VAL A 67 -11.69 4.00 0.55
CA VAL A 67 -12.74 4.73 -0.19
C VAL A 67 -12.52 6.23 -0.10
N ARG A 68 -12.27 6.75 1.11
CA ARG A 68 -11.94 8.17 1.31
C ARG A 68 -10.63 8.55 0.61
N GLY A 69 -9.60 7.73 0.76
CA GLY A 69 -8.28 7.97 0.21
C GLY A 69 -8.27 7.97 -1.32
N ARG A 70 -9.08 7.12 -1.97
CA ARG A 70 -9.25 7.09 -3.42
C ARG A 70 -9.68 8.45 -3.98
N GLU A 71 -10.73 9.04 -3.41
CA GLU A 71 -11.22 10.36 -3.86
C GLU A 71 -10.15 11.42 -3.67
N MET A 72 -9.58 11.49 -2.45
CA MET A 72 -8.51 12.43 -2.14
C MET A 72 -7.30 12.27 -3.06
N LEU A 73 -6.94 11.04 -3.42
CA LEU A 73 -5.80 10.75 -4.28
C LEU A 73 -6.07 11.16 -5.72
N TYR A 74 -7.27 10.89 -6.27
CA TYR A 74 -7.62 11.40 -7.60
C TYR A 74 -7.60 12.93 -7.64
N ASP A 75 -8.20 13.59 -6.65
CA ASP A 75 -8.19 15.05 -6.54
C ASP A 75 -6.76 15.59 -6.47
N TYR A 76 -5.92 14.97 -5.63
CA TYR A 76 -4.51 15.35 -5.50
C TYR A 76 -3.73 15.15 -6.80
N CYS A 77 -3.96 14.04 -7.51
CA CYS A 77 -3.28 13.78 -8.77
C CYS A 77 -3.69 14.79 -9.85
N VAL A 78 -4.95 15.22 -9.89
CA VAL A 78 -5.41 16.29 -10.79
C VAL A 78 -4.79 17.62 -10.41
N GLU A 79 -4.88 18.01 -9.13
CA GLU A 79 -4.35 19.29 -8.63
C GLU A 79 -2.85 19.43 -8.93
N ARG A 80 -2.09 18.34 -8.78
CA ARG A 80 -0.62 18.33 -8.83
C ARG A 80 -0.04 17.77 -10.11
N ASN A 81 -0.90 17.46 -11.09
CA ASN A 81 -0.52 16.84 -12.35
C ASN A 81 0.29 15.55 -12.16
N VAL A 82 -0.03 14.75 -11.14
CA VAL A 82 0.59 13.43 -10.95
C VAL A 82 0.00 12.49 -12.02
N PRO A 83 0.84 11.81 -12.83
CA PRO A 83 0.35 10.88 -13.84
C PRO A 83 -0.51 9.77 -13.21
N HIS A 84 -1.73 9.62 -13.72
CA HIS A 84 -2.68 8.61 -13.25
C HIS A 84 -3.69 8.28 -14.36
N SER A 85 -4.35 7.14 -14.22
CA SER A 85 -5.40 6.72 -15.14
C SER A 85 -6.50 5.97 -14.41
N ARG A 86 -7.74 6.45 -14.54
CA ARG A 86 -8.95 5.75 -14.09
C ARG A 86 -9.37 4.71 -15.15
N CYS A 87 -8.48 3.75 -15.39
CA CYS A 87 -8.65 2.74 -16.46
C CYS A 87 -9.78 1.75 -16.16
N GLY A 88 -10.16 1.57 -14.90
CA GLY A 88 -11.16 0.60 -14.48
C GLY A 88 -10.59 -0.82 -14.31
N LYS A 89 -11.40 -1.68 -13.69
CA LYS A 89 -11.03 -3.08 -13.41
C LYS A 89 -12.17 -4.03 -13.69
N LEU A 90 -11.87 -5.15 -14.32
CA LEU A 90 -12.77 -6.29 -14.47
C LEU A 90 -12.43 -7.38 -13.46
N LEU A 91 -13.46 -7.82 -12.74
CA LEU A 91 -13.41 -8.95 -11.82
C LEU A 91 -14.07 -10.12 -12.50
N VAL A 92 -13.28 -11.11 -12.89
CA VAL A 92 -13.71 -12.09 -13.88
C VAL A 92 -13.94 -13.46 -13.26
N ALA A 93 -15.10 -14.06 -13.53
CA ALA A 93 -15.37 -15.46 -13.30
C ALA A 93 -15.06 -16.23 -14.58
N THR A 94 -14.13 -17.17 -14.52
CA THR A 94 -13.73 -18.01 -15.66
C THR A 94 -14.54 -19.31 -15.73
N SER A 95 -15.36 -19.58 -14.72
CA SER A 95 -16.28 -20.73 -14.67
C SER A 95 -17.58 -20.40 -13.94
N ASN A 96 -18.66 -21.15 -14.24
CA ASN A 96 -20.00 -20.89 -13.69
C ASN A 96 -20.09 -20.99 -12.16
N ASN A 97 -19.28 -21.84 -11.53
CA ASN A 97 -19.23 -21.97 -10.07
C ASN A 97 -18.64 -20.72 -9.36
N GLN A 98 -17.98 -19.82 -10.09
CA GLN A 98 -17.43 -18.57 -9.54
C GLN A 98 -18.43 -17.40 -9.58
N ILE A 99 -19.54 -17.53 -10.30
CA ILE A 99 -20.60 -16.50 -10.39
C ILE A 99 -21.10 -16.03 -9.01
N PRO A 100 -21.40 -16.92 -8.04
CA PRO A 100 -21.84 -16.49 -6.71
C PRO A 100 -20.81 -15.64 -5.96
N GLN A 101 -19.51 -15.81 -6.26
CA GLN A 101 -18.46 -14.98 -5.67
C GLN A 101 -18.55 -13.53 -6.16
N LEU A 102 -18.89 -13.31 -7.43
CA LEU A 102 -19.13 -11.98 -7.98
C LEU A 102 -20.29 -11.27 -7.26
N ASP A 103 -21.35 -11.99 -6.92
CA ASP A 103 -22.49 -11.43 -6.17
C ASP A 103 -22.08 -11.00 -4.76
N SER A 104 -21.29 -11.83 -4.08
CA SER A 104 -20.71 -11.51 -2.77
C SER A 104 -19.83 -10.25 -2.84
N ILE A 105 -19.05 -10.11 -3.91
CA ILE A 105 -18.18 -8.95 -4.14
C ILE A 105 -18.99 -7.68 -4.35
N MET A 106 -20.06 -7.74 -5.14
CA MET A 106 -20.96 -6.59 -5.32
C MET A 106 -21.63 -6.20 -4.01
N ALA A 107 -22.05 -7.16 -3.19
CA ALA A 107 -22.62 -6.89 -1.87
C ALA A 107 -21.60 -6.20 -0.94
N LYS A 108 -20.37 -6.73 -0.84
CA LYS A 108 -19.28 -6.11 -0.06
C LYS A 108 -18.93 -4.70 -0.56
N GLY A 109 -18.88 -4.51 -1.88
CA GLY A 109 -18.67 -3.20 -2.49
C GLY A 109 -19.74 -2.19 -2.06
N ARG A 110 -21.02 -2.58 -2.14
CA ARG A 110 -22.14 -1.73 -1.68
C ARG A 110 -22.05 -1.41 -0.18
N ASP A 111 -21.73 -2.39 0.65
CA ASP A 111 -21.55 -2.21 2.09
C ASP A 111 -20.41 -1.25 2.45
N ASN A 112 -19.41 -1.15 1.58
CA ASN A 112 -18.29 -0.21 1.69
C ASN A 112 -18.53 1.14 0.98
N GLY A 113 -19.72 1.35 0.37
CA GLY A 113 -20.05 2.60 -0.33
C GLY A 113 -19.59 2.68 -1.79
N VAL A 114 -19.18 1.55 -2.39
CA VAL A 114 -18.83 1.44 -3.82
C VAL A 114 -20.10 1.08 -4.60
N LEU A 115 -20.84 2.09 -5.04
CA LEU A 115 -22.20 1.94 -5.58
C LEU A 115 -22.27 1.79 -7.11
N ASP A 116 -21.16 1.97 -7.80
CA ASP A 116 -21.07 2.01 -9.27
C ASP A 116 -20.48 0.74 -9.89
N LEU A 117 -20.46 -0.36 -9.13
CA LEU A 117 -20.11 -1.68 -9.65
C LEU A 117 -21.20 -2.17 -10.60
N MET A 118 -20.79 -2.62 -11.79
CA MET A 118 -21.71 -3.12 -12.81
C MET A 118 -21.50 -4.61 -13.02
N ARG A 119 -22.58 -5.40 -12.91
CA ARG A 119 -22.57 -6.78 -13.36
C ARG A 119 -22.63 -6.79 -14.88
N ILE A 120 -21.70 -7.51 -15.51
CA ILE A 120 -21.67 -7.69 -16.96
C ILE A 120 -21.52 -9.17 -17.31
N THR A 121 -22.03 -9.54 -18.48
CA THR A 121 -21.90 -10.85 -19.10
C THR A 121 -20.50 -11.07 -19.66
N GLY A 122 -20.14 -12.33 -19.95
CA GLY A 122 -18.88 -12.65 -20.62
C GLY A 122 -18.72 -11.96 -21.98
N SER A 123 -19.81 -11.86 -22.77
CA SER A 123 -19.79 -11.18 -24.07
C SER A 123 -19.61 -9.66 -23.94
N GLU A 124 -20.21 -9.02 -22.94
CA GLU A 124 -19.97 -7.61 -22.66
C GLU A 124 -18.54 -7.36 -22.19
N ALA A 125 -17.99 -8.27 -21.36
CA ALA A 125 -16.59 -8.19 -20.93
C ALA A 125 -15.62 -8.36 -22.13
N GLN A 126 -15.91 -9.27 -23.06
CA GLN A 126 -15.16 -9.43 -24.30
C GLN A 126 -15.27 -8.23 -25.25
N ALA A 127 -16.43 -7.57 -25.30
CA ALA A 127 -16.58 -6.33 -26.06
C ALA A 127 -15.70 -5.21 -25.50
N LEU A 128 -15.45 -5.19 -24.17
CA LEU A 128 -14.51 -4.26 -23.53
C LEU A 128 -13.05 -4.68 -23.71
N GLU A 129 -12.78 -5.98 -23.69
CA GLU A 129 -11.46 -6.59 -23.69
C GLU A 129 -11.44 -7.83 -24.63
N PRO A 130 -11.15 -7.67 -25.94
CA PRO A 130 -11.41 -8.68 -26.97
C PRO A 130 -10.73 -10.04 -26.79
N VAL A 131 -9.61 -10.11 -26.07
CA VAL A 131 -8.85 -11.34 -25.81
C VAL A 131 -9.14 -11.94 -24.44
N LEU A 132 -10.14 -11.41 -23.72
CA LEU A 132 -10.55 -11.90 -22.40
C LEU A 132 -11.45 -13.13 -22.53
N GLU A 133 -11.20 -14.14 -21.70
CA GLU A 133 -12.10 -15.27 -21.54
C GLU A 133 -12.72 -15.28 -20.14
N CYS A 134 -14.04 -15.17 -20.07
CA CYS A 134 -14.79 -15.28 -18.82
C CYS A 134 -16.27 -15.58 -19.08
N VAL A 135 -16.95 -16.22 -18.12
CA VAL A 135 -18.40 -16.46 -18.19
C VAL A 135 -19.22 -15.27 -17.70
N ALA A 136 -18.67 -14.49 -16.77
CA ALA A 136 -19.28 -13.28 -16.22
C ALA A 136 -18.21 -12.40 -15.57
N ALA A 137 -18.51 -11.11 -15.41
CA ALA A 137 -17.61 -10.21 -14.70
C ALA A 137 -18.35 -9.12 -13.90
N VAL A 138 -17.64 -8.50 -12.97
CA VAL A 138 -18.04 -7.24 -12.34
C VAL A 138 -17.07 -6.15 -12.79
N PHE A 139 -17.59 -5.09 -13.41
CA PHE A 139 -16.82 -3.93 -13.81
C PHE A 139 -16.79 -2.89 -12.68
N SER A 140 -15.60 -2.48 -12.30
CA SER A 140 -15.32 -1.43 -11.32
C SER A 140 -14.73 -0.21 -12.01
N PRO A 141 -15.53 0.83 -12.30
CA PRO A 141 -15.07 1.98 -13.08
C PRO A 141 -14.14 2.93 -12.30
N GLN A 142 -14.20 2.97 -10.96
CA GLN A 142 -13.34 3.85 -10.15
C GLN A 142 -11.93 3.32 -9.91
N THR A 143 -11.69 2.04 -10.23
CA THR A 143 -10.33 1.49 -10.08
C THR A 143 -9.41 2.15 -11.10
N GLY A 144 -8.17 2.45 -10.70
CA GLY A 144 -7.19 3.06 -11.59
C GLY A 144 -5.77 2.71 -11.22
N ILE A 145 -4.84 3.46 -11.79
CA ILE A 145 -3.39 3.37 -11.58
C ILE A 145 -2.79 4.76 -11.41
N VAL A 146 -1.65 4.85 -10.71
CA VAL A 146 -0.93 6.11 -10.44
C VAL A 146 0.57 5.88 -10.53
N ASP A 147 1.32 6.84 -11.07
CA ASP A 147 2.77 6.84 -10.93
C ASP A 147 3.12 7.13 -9.46
N SER A 148 3.51 6.08 -8.73
CA SER A 148 3.78 6.20 -7.30
C SER A 148 5.04 7.00 -7.00
N HIS A 149 6.01 7.04 -7.91
CA HIS A 149 7.23 7.82 -7.74
C HIS A 149 6.92 9.31 -7.90
N GLN A 150 6.18 9.69 -8.95
CA GLN A 150 5.73 11.07 -9.13
C GLN A 150 4.78 11.52 -8.01
N LEU A 151 3.92 10.62 -7.51
CA LEU A 151 3.10 10.89 -6.32
C LEU A 151 3.99 11.22 -5.12
N MET A 152 5.00 10.40 -4.84
CA MET A 152 5.91 10.61 -3.72
C MET A 152 6.74 11.89 -3.87
N LEU A 153 7.22 12.22 -5.07
CA LEU A 153 7.91 13.48 -5.36
C LEU A 153 6.99 14.69 -5.13
N ALA A 154 5.73 14.64 -5.58
CA ALA A 154 4.76 15.70 -5.35
C ALA A 154 4.48 15.89 -3.85
N LEU A 155 4.35 14.79 -3.09
CA LEU A 155 4.16 14.84 -1.64
C LEU A 155 5.38 15.40 -0.91
N GLN A 156 6.59 15.05 -1.35
CA GLN A 156 7.83 15.62 -0.83
C GLN A 156 7.90 17.12 -1.08
N GLY A 157 7.73 17.56 -2.34
CA GLY A 157 7.79 18.99 -2.69
C GLY A 157 6.73 19.83 -1.97
N ASP A 158 5.56 19.24 -1.70
CA ASP A 158 4.56 19.84 -0.83
C ASP A 158 5.03 20.03 0.60
N ALA A 159 5.59 18.98 1.18
CA ALA A 159 6.08 19.01 2.55
C ALA A 159 7.23 20.03 2.68
N GLU A 160 8.18 20.02 1.74
CA GLU A 160 9.32 20.96 1.73
C GLU A 160 8.87 22.41 1.58
N ARG A 161 7.90 22.69 0.69
CA ARG A 161 7.31 24.04 0.57
C ARG A 161 6.73 24.52 1.91
N ASP A 162 6.14 23.62 2.68
CA ASP A 162 5.55 23.92 3.98
C ASP A 162 6.57 23.79 5.13
N GLY A 163 7.88 23.68 4.82
CA GLY A 163 8.99 23.77 5.78
C GLY A 163 9.49 22.45 6.36
N VAL A 164 9.05 21.29 5.83
CA VAL A 164 9.56 19.98 6.28
C VAL A 164 11.02 19.79 5.87
N MET A 165 11.82 19.30 6.80
CA MET A 165 13.20 18.89 6.53
C MET A 165 13.30 17.36 6.39
N PHE A 166 14.05 16.91 5.40
CA PHE A 166 14.32 15.49 5.16
C PHE A 166 15.78 15.17 5.48
N ALA A 167 16.00 14.20 6.36
CA ALA A 167 17.31 13.65 6.66
C ALA A 167 17.38 12.20 6.17
N PHE A 168 18.10 11.98 5.07
CA PHE A 168 18.40 10.66 4.52
C PHE A 168 19.61 10.04 5.21
N HIS A 169 19.87 8.74 5.00
CA HIS A 169 20.93 8.00 5.68
C HIS A 169 20.91 8.15 7.21
N SER A 170 19.71 8.35 7.77
CA SER A 170 19.47 8.72 9.17
C SER A 170 18.61 7.67 9.87
N PRO A 171 19.10 6.41 10.02
CA PRO A 171 18.33 5.34 10.64
C PRO A 171 18.05 5.65 12.11
N VAL A 172 16.80 5.49 12.54
CA VAL A 172 16.45 5.59 13.97
C VAL A 172 16.75 4.26 14.65
N GLU A 173 17.67 4.28 15.62
CA GLU A 173 18.16 3.08 16.28
C GLU A 173 17.43 2.76 17.59
N ALA A 174 17.05 3.80 18.34
CA ALA A 174 16.35 3.69 19.61
C ALA A 174 15.60 4.99 19.94
N ILE A 175 14.54 4.86 20.74
CA ILE A 175 13.74 5.99 21.22
C ILE A 175 13.47 5.80 22.72
N GLU A 176 13.60 6.86 23.49
CA GLU A 176 13.18 6.88 24.89
C GLU A 176 12.06 7.90 25.09
N ALA A 177 10.89 7.43 25.52
CA ALA A 177 9.76 8.29 25.88
C ALA A 177 9.86 8.68 27.36
N GLY A 178 9.84 9.97 27.66
CA GLY A 178 9.91 10.47 29.03
C GLY A 178 9.66 11.96 29.13
N ASN A 179 9.10 12.40 30.27
CA ASN A 179 8.88 13.83 30.57
C ASN A 179 8.13 14.60 29.47
N GLY A 180 7.18 13.95 28.79
CA GLY A 180 6.37 14.57 27.73
C GLY A 180 7.09 14.77 26.39
N ARG A 181 8.28 14.20 26.22
CA ARG A 181 9.07 14.24 24.97
C ARG A 181 9.69 12.87 24.66
N PHE A 182 10.32 12.80 23.51
CA PHE A 182 11.08 11.65 23.03
C PHE A 182 12.53 12.04 22.84
N ILE A 183 13.44 11.19 23.28
CA ILE A 183 14.87 11.26 22.94
C ILE A 183 15.12 10.20 21.87
N ILE A 184 15.49 10.64 20.68
CA ILE A 184 15.61 9.81 19.47
C ILE A 184 17.09 9.70 19.13
N LYS A 185 17.62 8.47 19.13
CA LYS A 185 18.98 8.18 18.70
C LYS A 185 18.96 7.88 17.20
N VAL A 186 19.67 8.70 16.44
CA VAL A 186 19.81 8.60 14.99
C VAL A 186 21.22 8.14 14.69
N GLY A 187 21.34 7.03 13.95
CA GLY A 187 22.61 6.48 13.50
C GLY A 187 23.07 7.08 12.16
N GLY A 188 23.78 6.27 11.36
CA GLY A 188 24.38 6.70 10.10
C GLY A 188 25.82 7.20 10.28
N ASP A 189 26.35 7.88 9.25
CA ASP A 189 27.75 8.34 9.24
C ASP A 189 28.02 9.47 10.23
N ALA A 190 26.99 10.23 10.60
CA ALA A 190 27.04 11.28 11.62
C ALA A 190 25.98 11.05 12.71
N PRO A 191 26.20 10.11 13.64
CA PRO A 191 25.24 9.80 14.68
C PRO A 191 24.89 11.03 15.53
N THR A 192 23.62 11.18 15.85
CA THR A 192 23.12 12.32 16.64
C THR A 192 21.96 11.91 17.55
N THR A 193 21.54 12.85 18.40
CA THR A 193 20.37 12.70 19.24
C THR A 193 19.47 13.91 19.11
N ILE A 194 18.19 13.66 18.84
CA ILE A 194 17.15 14.67 18.65
C ILE A 194 16.11 14.53 19.76
N SER A 195 15.56 15.65 20.24
CA SER A 195 14.40 15.63 21.12
C SER A 195 13.13 16.05 20.38
N ALA A 196 12.08 15.23 20.41
CA ALA A 196 10.79 15.55 19.77
C ALA A 196 9.63 15.59 20.76
N ALA A 197 8.62 16.43 20.53
CA ALA A 197 7.36 16.38 21.28
C ALA A 197 6.41 15.29 20.75
N CYS A 198 6.52 15.00 19.45
CA CYS A 198 5.69 14.02 18.76
C CYS A 198 6.54 13.15 17.83
N VAL A 199 6.28 11.84 17.83
CA VAL A 199 6.92 10.85 16.96
C VAL A 199 5.87 10.04 16.24
N ILE A 200 5.98 10.00 14.91
CA ILE A 200 5.18 9.13 14.06
C ILE A 200 6.07 8.01 13.53
N ASN A 201 5.80 6.78 13.95
CA ASN A 201 6.46 5.59 13.42
C ASN A 201 5.72 5.10 12.16
N SER A 202 6.24 5.46 10.99
CA SER A 202 5.78 5.02 9.66
C SER A 202 6.81 4.16 8.93
N ALA A 203 7.65 3.42 9.67
CA ALA A 203 8.82 2.73 9.15
C ALA A 203 8.53 1.42 8.37
N GLY A 204 7.30 1.22 7.89
CA GLY A 204 6.92 0.07 7.05
C GLY A 204 7.29 -1.29 7.65
N LEU A 205 8.10 -2.08 6.93
CA LEU A 205 8.60 -3.39 7.37
C LEU A 205 9.42 -3.33 8.67
N HIS A 206 9.92 -2.16 9.05
CA HIS A 206 10.71 -1.96 10.26
C HIS A 206 9.90 -1.35 11.42
N ALA A 207 8.63 -1.01 11.21
CA ALA A 207 7.82 -0.31 12.22
C ALA A 207 7.70 -1.10 13.52
N ASN A 208 7.41 -2.41 13.46
CA ASN A 208 7.27 -3.27 14.65
C ASN A 208 8.61 -3.42 15.40
N ALA A 209 9.72 -3.59 14.67
CA ALA A 209 11.04 -3.74 15.27
C ALA A 209 11.49 -2.43 15.97
N LEU A 210 11.22 -1.29 15.35
CA LEU A 210 11.48 0.02 15.94
C LEU A 210 10.62 0.25 17.18
N ALA A 211 9.31 -0.04 17.11
CA ALA A 211 8.39 0.12 18.24
C ALA A 211 8.82 -0.70 19.46
N ARG A 212 9.32 -1.93 19.26
CA ARG A 212 9.89 -2.76 20.35
C ARG A 212 11.11 -2.13 21.04
N LYS A 213 11.81 -1.21 20.36
CA LYS A 213 12.97 -0.49 20.90
C LYS A 213 12.61 0.85 21.56
N ILE A 214 11.32 1.21 21.61
CA ILE A 214 10.86 2.43 22.28
C ILE A 214 10.75 2.16 23.79
N ARG A 215 11.69 2.69 24.58
CA ARG A 215 11.57 2.67 26.03
C ARG A 215 10.39 3.54 26.45
N GLY A 216 9.48 3.00 27.27
CA GLY A 216 8.24 3.66 27.68
C GLY A 216 7.00 3.24 26.88
N LEU A 217 7.14 2.41 25.84
CA LEU A 217 6.03 1.73 25.19
C LEU A 217 5.93 0.28 25.72
N ASP A 218 4.76 -0.11 26.23
CA ASP A 218 4.51 -1.50 26.62
C ASP A 218 4.47 -2.40 25.38
N ALA A 219 5.28 -3.47 25.40
CA ALA A 219 5.45 -4.40 24.30
C ALA A 219 4.14 -5.08 23.85
N ARG A 220 3.13 -5.17 24.73
CA ARG A 220 1.80 -5.70 24.36
C ARG A 220 1.10 -4.90 23.26
N HIS A 221 1.48 -3.63 23.08
CA HIS A 221 0.96 -2.75 22.03
C HIS A 221 1.70 -2.88 20.70
N VAL A 222 2.67 -3.80 20.60
CA VAL A 222 3.38 -4.06 19.34
C VAL A 222 2.97 -5.43 18.79
N PRO A 223 2.18 -5.48 17.70
CA PRO A 223 1.75 -6.75 17.12
C PRO A 223 2.93 -7.55 16.52
N PRO A 224 2.74 -8.85 16.24
CA PRO A 224 3.70 -9.59 15.43
C PRO A 224 3.81 -8.99 14.03
N LEU A 225 4.94 -9.27 13.36
CA LEU A 225 5.16 -8.92 11.97
C LEU A 225 5.48 -10.21 11.22
N TYR A 226 4.81 -10.40 10.10
CA TYR A 226 5.09 -11.44 9.13
C TYR A 226 5.41 -10.78 7.79
N LEU A 227 6.29 -11.41 7.01
CA LEU A 227 6.69 -10.90 5.70
C LEU A 227 6.03 -11.76 4.62
N ALA A 228 5.17 -11.13 3.81
CA ALA A 228 4.56 -11.78 2.66
C ALA A 228 5.07 -11.13 1.38
N ARG A 229 6.09 -11.76 0.78
CA ARG A 229 6.61 -11.40 -0.53
C ARG A 229 5.56 -11.68 -1.61
N GLY A 230 5.54 -10.81 -2.60
CA GLY A 230 4.71 -10.93 -3.78
C GLY A 230 5.58 -10.69 -5.01
N ASN A 231 5.69 -11.73 -5.83
CA ASN A 231 6.49 -11.76 -7.03
C ASN A 231 5.66 -11.32 -8.23
N TYR A 232 6.27 -10.52 -9.10
CA TYR A 232 5.66 -10.04 -10.33
C TYR A 232 6.44 -10.54 -11.53
N PHE A 233 5.69 -10.90 -12.58
CA PHE A 233 6.21 -11.23 -13.88
C PHE A 233 5.67 -10.26 -14.91
N SER A 234 6.43 -9.96 -15.96
CA SER A 234 6.00 -9.14 -17.08
C SER A 234 6.04 -9.94 -18.38
N ILE A 235 5.47 -9.37 -19.43
CA ILE A 235 5.65 -9.82 -20.81
C ILE A 235 6.29 -8.69 -21.60
N SER A 236 7.04 -9.04 -22.65
CA SER A 236 7.54 -8.03 -23.59
C SER A 236 6.40 -7.51 -24.49
N GLY A 237 6.45 -6.21 -24.80
CA GLY A 237 5.47 -5.57 -25.68
C GLY A 237 4.28 -4.96 -24.95
N ARG A 238 3.20 -4.69 -25.69
CA ARG A 238 2.01 -4.01 -25.17
C ARG A 238 1.14 -4.98 -24.36
N ALA A 239 0.53 -4.47 -23.30
CA ALA A 239 -0.47 -5.21 -22.53
C ALA A 239 -1.61 -5.74 -23.44
N PRO A 240 -2.11 -6.97 -23.19
CA PRO A 240 -3.22 -7.56 -23.95
C PRO A 240 -4.58 -6.92 -23.62
N PHE A 241 -4.64 -6.16 -22.52
CA PHE A 241 -5.85 -5.52 -22.01
C PHE A 241 -5.66 -4.02 -21.85
N SER A 242 -6.76 -3.28 -21.84
CA SER A 242 -6.80 -1.85 -21.51
C SER A 242 -7.22 -1.55 -20.07
N ARG A 243 -7.74 -2.56 -19.36
CA ARG A 243 -8.21 -2.53 -17.97
C ARG A 243 -7.44 -3.51 -17.11
N LEU A 244 -7.52 -3.31 -15.78
CA LEU A 244 -6.98 -4.30 -14.85
C LEU A 244 -7.88 -5.55 -14.83
N ILE A 245 -7.30 -6.74 -14.82
CA ILE A 245 -8.05 -8.00 -14.77
C ILE A 245 -7.75 -8.74 -13.47
N TYR A 246 -8.76 -8.97 -12.66
CA TYR A 246 -8.66 -9.66 -11.38
C TYR A 246 -9.54 -10.91 -11.45
N PRO A 247 -8.95 -12.12 -11.62
CA PRO A 247 -9.73 -13.34 -11.61
C PRO A 247 -10.31 -13.62 -10.22
N MET A 248 -11.47 -14.27 -10.18
CA MET A 248 -11.94 -14.91 -8.96
C MET A 248 -10.91 -15.99 -8.56
N PRO A 249 -10.58 -16.13 -7.27
CA PRO A 249 -9.68 -17.19 -6.82
C PRO A 249 -10.15 -18.55 -7.34
N ASN A 250 -9.21 -19.34 -7.88
CA ASN A 250 -9.47 -20.74 -8.22
C ASN A 250 -9.41 -21.62 -6.94
N GLU A 251 -9.67 -22.92 -7.07
CA GLU A 251 -9.60 -23.87 -5.94
C GLU A 251 -8.20 -23.94 -5.30
N ALA A 252 -7.15 -23.60 -6.06
CA ALA A 252 -5.78 -23.47 -5.57
C ALA A 252 -5.49 -22.12 -4.87
N GLY A 253 -6.48 -21.22 -4.79
CA GLY A 253 -6.41 -19.94 -4.08
C GLY A 253 -5.56 -18.85 -4.75
N LEU A 254 -4.94 -19.12 -5.90
CA LEU A 254 -4.07 -18.15 -6.58
C LEU A 254 -4.87 -17.29 -7.56
N GLY A 255 -5.09 -16.02 -7.20
CA GLY A 255 -5.60 -14.99 -8.09
C GLY A 255 -4.47 -14.16 -8.69
N VAL A 256 -3.92 -14.57 -9.83
CA VAL A 256 -2.89 -13.78 -10.52
C VAL A 256 -3.55 -12.61 -11.24
N HIS A 257 -3.47 -11.43 -10.63
CA HIS A 257 -3.98 -10.22 -11.26
C HIS A 257 -3.13 -9.83 -12.46
N LEU A 258 -3.76 -9.20 -13.44
CA LEU A 258 -3.07 -8.38 -14.43
C LEU A 258 -3.27 -6.92 -14.08
N THR A 259 -2.16 -6.20 -13.99
CA THR A 259 -2.12 -4.75 -13.93
C THR A 259 -1.37 -4.18 -15.13
N ILE A 260 -1.65 -2.92 -15.44
CA ILE A 260 -1.04 -2.21 -16.56
C ILE A 260 -0.36 -0.98 -15.98
N ASP A 261 0.89 -0.72 -16.36
CA ASP A 261 1.54 0.54 -15.99
C ASP A 261 1.12 1.69 -16.92
N LEU A 262 1.47 2.93 -16.59
CA LEU A 262 1.13 4.09 -17.42
C LEU A 262 1.83 4.09 -18.79
N GLY A 263 2.88 3.29 -18.96
CA GLY A 263 3.54 3.03 -20.25
C GLY A 263 2.83 1.97 -21.09
N GLY A 264 1.79 1.31 -20.56
CA GLY A 264 1.01 0.29 -21.25
C GLY A 264 1.62 -1.12 -21.19
N GLN A 265 2.59 -1.38 -20.29
CA GLN A 265 3.15 -2.72 -20.08
C GLN A 265 2.31 -3.50 -19.07
N ALA A 266 2.14 -4.80 -19.33
CA ALA A 266 1.44 -5.70 -18.42
C ALA A 266 2.37 -6.25 -17.35
N ARG A 267 1.85 -6.34 -16.12
CA ARG A 267 2.45 -7.03 -14.99
C ARG A 267 1.45 -8.02 -14.43
N PHE A 268 1.94 -9.21 -14.11
CA PHE A 268 1.18 -10.30 -13.53
C PHE A 268 1.60 -10.52 -12.10
N GLY A 269 0.62 -10.74 -11.23
CA GLY A 269 0.82 -10.94 -9.80
C GLY A 269 0.18 -9.83 -8.97
N PRO A 270 0.62 -9.65 -7.72
CA PRO A 270 1.59 -10.48 -7.02
C PRO A 270 1.01 -11.82 -6.58
N ASP A 271 1.86 -12.84 -6.46
CA ASP A 271 1.55 -14.02 -5.65
C ASP A 271 1.73 -13.74 -4.14
N VAL A 272 1.71 -14.80 -3.34
CA VAL A 272 2.00 -14.76 -1.90
C VAL A 272 3.05 -15.82 -1.57
N GLU A 273 4.16 -15.35 -1.03
CA GLU A 273 5.26 -16.16 -0.51
C GLU A 273 5.66 -15.64 0.86
N TRP A 274 5.50 -16.47 1.90
CA TRP A 274 5.89 -16.10 3.26
C TRP A 274 7.39 -16.30 3.42
N VAL A 275 8.08 -15.30 3.95
CA VAL A 275 9.55 -15.29 4.08
C VAL A 275 9.96 -14.86 5.48
N ASP A 276 11.13 -15.31 5.93
CA ASP A 276 11.66 -14.96 7.26
C ASP A 276 12.56 -13.72 7.25
N ALA A 277 12.99 -13.29 6.07
CA ALA A 277 13.88 -12.15 5.87
C ALA A 277 13.46 -11.30 4.67
N ILE A 278 13.87 -10.03 4.68
CA ILE A 278 13.67 -9.12 3.55
C ILE A 278 14.60 -9.53 2.42
N ASN A 279 14.04 -10.16 1.39
CA ASN A 279 14.72 -10.48 0.14
C ASN A 279 13.79 -10.18 -1.06
N TYR A 280 14.27 -9.40 -2.02
CA TYR A 280 13.51 -8.99 -3.21
C TYR A 280 13.81 -9.80 -4.47
N ASP A 281 14.66 -10.83 -4.39
CA ASP A 281 14.96 -11.72 -5.51
C ASP A 281 13.69 -12.44 -5.97
N VAL A 282 13.45 -12.41 -7.28
CA VAL A 282 12.35 -13.13 -7.93
C VAL A 282 12.90 -14.44 -8.48
N ASP A 283 12.43 -15.56 -7.94
CA ASP A 283 12.74 -16.88 -8.49
C ASP A 283 11.97 -17.08 -9.82
N PRO A 284 12.66 -17.23 -10.97
CA PRO A 284 12.02 -17.43 -12.26
C PRO A 284 11.11 -18.67 -12.32
N GLN A 285 11.38 -19.71 -11.53
CA GLN A 285 10.58 -20.95 -11.55
C GLN A 285 9.14 -20.73 -11.07
N ARG A 286 8.90 -19.66 -10.29
CA ARG A 286 7.54 -19.32 -9.82
C ARG A 286 6.58 -18.98 -10.97
N ALA A 287 7.11 -18.59 -12.14
CA ALA A 287 6.33 -18.31 -13.34
C ALA A 287 5.46 -19.50 -13.77
N GLU A 288 5.87 -20.75 -13.49
CA GLU A 288 5.11 -21.95 -13.86
C GLU A 288 3.67 -21.92 -13.35
N SER A 289 3.50 -21.52 -12.08
CA SER A 289 2.17 -21.38 -11.47
C SER A 289 1.35 -20.23 -12.05
N PHE A 290 2.00 -19.22 -12.65
CA PHE A 290 1.35 -18.07 -13.24
C PHE A 290 0.73 -18.40 -14.60
N TYR A 291 1.37 -19.23 -15.43
CA TYR A 291 0.83 -19.58 -16.75
C TYR A 291 -0.58 -20.17 -16.66
N ALA A 292 -0.77 -21.17 -15.80
CA ALA A 292 -2.07 -21.81 -15.63
C ALA A 292 -3.14 -20.83 -15.11
N ALA A 293 -2.78 -19.98 -14.15
CA ALA A 293 -3.70 -19.00 -13.57
C ALA A 293 -4.08 -17.88 -14.56
N ILE A 294 -3.12 -17.40 -15.37
CA ILE A 294 -3.36 -16.36 -16.37
C ILE A 294 -4.18 -16.91 -17.55
N ARG A 295 -3.84 -18.12 -18.03
CA ARG A 295 -4.57 -18.76 -19.15
C ARG A 295 -6.03 -19.03 -18.87
N ALA A 296 -6.44 -19.06 -17.59
CA ALA A 296 -7.84 -19.14 -17.23
C ALA A 296 -8.67 -17.94 -17.76
N TYR A 297 -8.06 -16.74 -17.87
CA TYR A 297 -8.73 -15.55 -18.40
C TYR A 297 -8.07 -14.98 -19.67
N TRP A 298 -6.86 -15.42 -20.02
CA TRP A 298 -6.16 -15.08 -21.24
C TRP A 298 -5.49 -16.32 -21.86
N PRO A 299 -6.25 -17.22 -22.50
CA PRO A 299 -5.72 -18.49 -23.02
C PRO A 299 -4.62 -18.30 -24.08
N ALA A 300 -4.64 -17.17 -24.78
CA ALA A 300 -3.67 -16.82 -25.81
C ALA A 300 -2.29 -16.38 -25.26
N LEU A 301 -2.08 -16.38 -23.93
CA LEU A 301 -0.76 -16.13 -23.32
C LEU A 301 0.28 -17.08 -23.96
N PRO A 302 1.31 -16.58 -24.66
CA PRO A 302 2.32 -17.44 -25.30
C PRO A 302 3.15 -18.20 -24.27
N ASP A 303 3.62 -19.39 -24.63
CA ASP A 303 4.60 -20.12 -23.82
C ASP A 303 5.88 -19.30 -23.65
N ASN A 304 6.52 -19.39 -22.49
CA ASN A 304 7.80 -18.72 -22.18
C ASN A 304 7.77 -17.18 -22.30
N ALA A 305 6.58 -16.56 -22.30
CA ALA A 305 6.43 -15.10 -22.39
C ALA A 305 6.70 -14.37 -21.06
N LEU A 306 6.53 -15.03 -19.92
CA LEU A 306 6.69 -14.43 -18.60
C LEU A 306 8.17 -14.29 -18.23
N GLN A 307 8.57 -13.06 -17.91
CA GLN A 307 9.90 -12.72 -17.45
C GLN A 307 9.83 -12.20 -16.01
N PRO A 308 10.78 -12.54 -15.12
CA PRO A 308 10.84 -11.96 -13.79
C PRO A 308 10.88 -10.43 -13.87
N ALA A 309 10.01 -9.75 -13.11
CA ALA A 309 9.97 -8.30 -13.07
C ALA A 309 10.54 -7.76 -11.75
N TYR A 310 9.81 -7.90 -10.65
CA TYR A 310 10.24 -7.48 -9.32
C TYR A 310 9.45 -8.20 -8.24
N ALA A 311 9.93 -8.11 -6.99
CA ALA A 311 9.15 -8.48 -5.83
C ALA A 311 8.93 -7.28 -4.89
N GLY A 312 7.80 -7.30 -4.20
CA GLY A 312 7.52 -6.43 -3.06
C GLY A 312 7.18 -7.25 -1.82
N ILE A 313 7.41 -6.71 -0.63
CA ILE A 313 7.11 -7.40 0.64
C ILE A 313 6.05 -6.60 1.40
N ARG A 314 5.00 -7.30 1.81
CA ARG A 314 3.88 -6.73 2.58
C ARG A 314 4.17 -6.87 4.08
N PRO A 315 4.04 -5.81 4.89
CA PRO A 315 4.07 -5.90 6.35
C PRO A 315 2.75 -6.52 6.84
N LYS A 316 2.72 -7.82 7.11
CA LYS A 316 1.51 -8.53 7.58
C LYS A 316 1.47 -8.59 9.11
N LEU A 317 0.29 -8.44 9.69
CA LEU A 317 0.06 -8.61 11.15
C LEU A 317 -0.62 -9.92 11.53
N SER A 318 -0.92 -10.75 10.52
CA SER A 318 -1.52 -12.09 10.62
C SER A 318 -0.66 -13.01 9.76
N GLY A 319 -0.45 -14.24 10.23
CA GLY A 319 0.38 -15.24 9.60
C GLY A 319 -0.34 -16.08 8.53
N PRO A 320 0.35 -17.09 7.98
CA PRO A 320 -0.25 -18.03 7.03
C PRO A 320 -1.48 -18.73 7.61
N GLY A 321 -2.58 -18.77 6.85
CA GLY A 321 -3.83 -19.43 7.27
C GLY A 321 -4.72 -18.61 8.20
N GLU A 322 -4.26 -17.46 8.70
CA GLU A 322 -5.06 -16.56 9.53
C GLU A 322 -5.85 -15.56 8.68
N PRO A 323 -7.02 -15.07 9.16
CA PRO A 323 -7.72 -13.97 8.52
C PRO A 323 -6.83 -12.73 8.41
N ALA A 324 -6.82 -12.09 7.25
CA ALA A 324 -6.01 -10.90 7.02
C ALA A 324 -6.38 -9.77 8.00
N ALA A 325 -5.42 -9.42 8.86
CA ALA A 325 -5.54 -8.32 9.81
C ALA A 325 -5.79 -6.97 9.11
N ASP A 326 -6.47 -6.08 9.81
CA ASP A 326 -6.67 -4.69 9.38
C ASP A 326 -5.38 -3.86 9.57
N PHE A 327 -5.38 -2.62 9.08
CA PHE A 327 -4.38 -1.64 9.48
C PHE A 327 -4.43 -1.40 10.98
N VAL A 328 -3.27 -1.17 11.60
CA VAL A 328 -3.20 -0.71 13.00
C VAL A 328 -2.58 0.68 13.00
N ILE A 329 -3.39 1.70 13.27
CA ILE A 329 -2.97 3.09 13.43
C ILE A 329 -3.34 3.49 14.86
N GLN A 330 -2.36 3.41 15.76
CA GLN A 330 -2.58 3.61 17.20
C GLN A 330 -1.92 4.90 17.68
N GLY A 331 -2.65 5.67 18.49
CA GLY A 331 -2.16 6.87 19.18
C GLY A 331 -2.27 6.75 20.70
N PRO A 332 -2.07 7.86 21.44
CA PRO A 332 -1.98 7.83 22.91
C PRO A 332 -3.16 7.17 23.62
N ALA A 333 -4.38 7.30 23.08
CA ALA A 333 -5.57 6.68 23.66
C ALA A 333 -5.51 5.13 23.66
N ALA A 334 -4.73 4.52 22.76
CA ALA A 334 -4.60 3.07 22.65
C ALA A 334 -3.45 2.49 23.49
N HIS A 335 -2.30 3.18 23.54
CA HIS A 335 -1.08 2.67 24.18
C HIS A 335 -0.55 3.51 25.34
N GLY A 336 -1.19 4.62 25.69
CA GLY A 336 -0.87 5.47 26.85
C GLY A 336 0.32 6.43 26.68
N VAL A 337 1.03 6.40 25.56
CA VAL A 337 2.24 7.22 25.32
C VAL A 337 1.86 8.50 24.58
N ARG A 338 1.82 9.65 25.29
CA ARG A 338 1.52 10.97 24.69
C ARG A 338 2.52 11.32 23.59
N GLY A 339 2.03 11.82 22.46
CA GLY A 339 2.85 12.27 21.33
C GLY A 339 3.34 11.15 20.41
N LEU A 340 3.12 9.87 20.73
CA LEU A 340 3.49 8.75 19.86
C LEU A 340 2.29 8.30 19.03
N VAL A 341 2.51 8.08 17.73
CA VAL A 341 1.60 7.36 16.85
C VAL A 341 2.38 6.27 16.13
N ASN A 342 1.90 5.03 16.18
CA ASN A 342 2.48 3.90 15.45
C ASN A 342 1.56 3.42 14.34
N LEU A 343 2.14 3.17 13.17
CA LEU A 343 1.46 2.56 12.03
C LEU A 343 2.06 1.18 11.79
N PHE A 344 1.25 0.14 11.98
CA PHE A 344 1.63 -1.25 11.69
C PHE A 344 0.72 -1.85 10.63
N GLY A 345 1.27 -2.77 9.85
CA GLY A 345 0.47 -3.55 8.92
C GLY A 345 -0.02 -2.78 7.71
N ILE A 346 0.60 -1.64 7.36
CA ILE A 346 0.17 -0.79 6.24
C ILE A 346 0.61 -1.42 4.91
N GLU A 347 -0.04 -2.53 4.56
CA GLU A 347 0.01 -3.17 3.24
C GLU A 347 -1.03 -2.56 2.28
N SER A 348 -1.39 -3.25 1.18
CA SER A 348 -2.49 -2.79 0.31
C SER A 348 -3.81 -2.66 1.10
N PRO A 349 -4.58 -1.56 0.93
CA PRO A 349 -4.43 -0.50 -0.07
C PRO A 349 -3.73 0.78 0.44
N GLY A 350 -2.61 0.64 1.16
CA GLY A 350 -1.91 1.76 1.81
C GLY A 350 -1.47 2.89 0.88
N LEU A 351 -1.17 2.59 -0.39
CA LEU A 351 -0.94 3.60 -1.43
C LEU A 351 -2.20 4.45 -1.68
N THR A 352 -3.33 3.80 -1.99
CA THR A 352 -4.62 4.46 -2.22
C THR A 352 -5.07 5.24 -0.98
N ALA A 353 -4.82 4.70 0.21
CA ALA A 353 -5.26 5.27 1.47
C ALA A 353 -4.30 6.31 2.06
N CYS A 354 -3.15 6.61 1.43
CA CYS A 354 -2.06 7.35 2.08
C CYS A 354 -2.47 8.73 2.62
N LEU A 355 -3.27 9.49 1.87
CA LEU A 355 -3.75 10.81 2.29
C LEU A 355 -4.81 10.73 3.42
N ALA A 356 -5.68 9.72 3.38
CA ALA A 356 -6.67 9.48 4.43
C ALA A 356 -6.01 8.96 5.73
N ILE A 357 -4.99 8.10 5.60
CA ILE A 357 -4.11 7.68 6.71
C ILE A 357 -3.45 8.91 7.33
N ALA A 358 -2.91 9.82 6.51
CA ALA A 358 -2.27 11.04 7.01
C ALA A 358 -3.24 11.92 7.82
N GLN A 359 -4.48 12.11 7.33
CA GLN A 359 -5.52 12.83 8.09
C GLN A 359 -5.80 12.15 9.44
N ARG A 360 -5.93 10.82 9.46
CA ARG A 360 -6.14 10.04 10.69
C ARG A 360 -4.98 10.18 11.67
N VAL A 361 -3.74 10.21 11.17
CA VAL A 361 -2.56 10.43 12.01
C VAL A 361 -2.59 11.81 12.65
N CYS A 362 -2.93 12.87 11.89
CA CYS A 362 -3.05 14.23 12.45
C CYS A 362 -4.12 14.33 13.55
N GLU A 363 -5.23 13.61 13.40
CA GLU A 363 -6.28 13.52 14.45
C GLU A 363 -5.73 12.87 15.73
N LEU A 364 -4.93 11.82 15.60
CA LEU A 364 -4.36 11.08 16.74
C LEU A 364 -3.19 11.80 17.41
N SER A 365 -2.43 12.59 16.66
CA SER A 365 -1.27 13.33 17.19
C SER A 365 -1.66 14.58 17.99
N GLY A 366 -2.88 15.10 17.82
CA GLY A 366 -3.36 16.33 18.48
C GLY A 366 -2.49 17.56 18.20
N ARG A 367 -2.80 18.73 18.78
CA ARG A 367 -1.80 19.80 19.02
C ARG A 367 -1.20 19.56 20.40
N ALA A 368 0.13 19.56 20.50
CA ALA A 368 0.85 19.20 21.72
C ALA A 368 0.58 20.19 22.85
#